data_AF-A0A512IHF2-F1
#
_entry.id   AF-A0A512IHF2-F1
#
_cell.length_a   1.000
_cell.length_b   1.000
_cell.length_c   1.000
_cell.angle_alpha   90.00
_cell.angle_beta   90.00
_cell.angle_gamma   90.00
#
_symmetry.space_group_name_H-M   'P 1'
#
loop_
_entity.id
_entity.type
_entity.pdbx_description
1 polymer ?
#
loop_
_entity_poly.entity_id
_entity_poly.type
_entity_poly.pdbx_seq_one_letter_code
_entity_poly.pdbx_strand_id
1 'polypeptide(L)'
;MLTSMRVIETVHAEPQELVDSPVYRVNFWQSTAGGAWSLDAFALADAENINEVLRWVDEHAGGRRFEVFAEMHQEPEGSFQTPRKSGLVRLLGADPNTGEAVAFGVMIKD
;
A
#
# COMPACT_ATOMS: atom_id res chain seq x y z
N MET A 1 -9.76 16.84 -8.98
CA MET A 1 -8.77 17.94 -8.95
C MET A 1 -7.41 17.28 -9.06
N LEU A 2 -6.62 17.59 -10.09
CA LEU A 2 -5.27 17.04 -10.23
C LEU A 2 -4.33 17.80 -9.30
N THR A 3 -3.72 17.10 -8.36
CA THR A 3 -2.72 17.68 -7.46
C THR A 3 -1.43 17.90 -8.26
N SER A 4 -1.05 19.15 -8.53
CA SER A 4 0.21 19.47 -9.22
C SER A 4 1.39 19.26 -8.27
N MET A 5 2.42 18.55 -8.74
CA MET A 5 3.67 18.37 -8.01
C MET A 5 4.34 19.73 -7.73
N ARG A 6 4.84 19.94 -6.50
CA ARG A 6 5.62 21.11 -6.11
C ARG A 6 7.05 20.69 -5.80
N VAL A 7 8.02 21.36 -6.43
CA VAL A 7 9.45 21.18 -6.14
C VAL A 7 9.86 22.17 -5.04
N ILE A 8 10.59 21.69 -4.03
CA ILE A 8 11.16 22.50 -2.94
C ILE A 8 12.65 22.15 -2.86
N GLU A 9 13.52 23.17 -2.86
CA GLU A 9 14.96 22.99 -2.63
C GLU A 9 15.21 22.61 -1.16
N THR A 10 16.10 21.64 -0.93
CA THR A 10 16.48 21.20 0.41
C THR A 10 18.00 21.07 0.52
N VAL A 11 18.52 21.25 1.73
CA VAL A 11 19.92 20.94 2.07
C VAL A 11 19.99 19.48 2.52
N HIS A 12 21.07 18.78 2.16
CA HIS A 12 21.27 17.38 2.53
C HIS A 12 21.15 17.20 4.05
N ALA A 13 20.13 16.46 4.48
CA ALA A 13 19.93 16.07 5.86
C ALA A 13 19.14 14.78 5.87
N GLU A 14 19.78 13.63 6.12
CA GLU A 14 19.04 12.42 6.45
C GLU A 14 19.72 11.69 7.61
N PRO A 15 19.18 11.76 8.84
CA PRO A 15 18.97 10.51 9.55
C PRO A 15 18.03 9.67 8.69
N GLN A 16 18.55 8.57 8.15
CA GLN A 16 17.73 7.57 7.49
C GLN A 16 16.84 6.92 8.55
N GLU A 17 15.52 7.13 8.52
CA GLU A 17 14.62 6.31 9.32
C GLU A 17 14.56 4.92 8.69
N LEU A 18 15.41 4.04 9.22
CA LEU A 18 15.37 2.62 8.90
C LEU A 18 14.21 2.00 9.68
N VAL A 19 13.20 1.55 8.96
CA VAL A 19 12.16 0.67 9.50
C VAL A 19 12.61 -0.75 9.19
N ASP A 20 13.03 -1.49 10.22
CA ASP A 20 13.60 -2.85 10.04
C ASP A 20 12.57 -3.86 9.50
N SER A 21 11.28 -3.68 9.81
CA SER A 21 10.18 -4.57 9.38
C SER A 21 8.93 -3.77 8.99
N PRO A 22 8.90 -3.10 7.83
CA PRO A 22 7.75 -2.31 7.43
C PRO A 22 6.48 -3.17 7.32
N VAL A 23 5.35 -2.65 7.80
CA VAL A 23 4.04 -3.29 7.61
C VAL A 23 3.41 -2.74 6.34
N TYR A 24 2.95 -3.64 5.48
CA TYR A 24 2.26 -3.30 4.24
C TYR A 24 0.77 -3.60 4.35
N ARG A 25 -0.07 -2.65 3.95
CA ARG A 25 -1.51 -2.91 3.81
C ARG A 25 -1.85 -3.25 2.38
N VAL A 26 -2.62 -4.32 2.20
CA VAL A 26 -3.15 -4.73 0.90
C VAL A 26 -4.67 -4.73 0.96
N ASN A 27 -5.30 -4.04 0.01
CA ASN A 27 -6.73 -4.07 -0.18
C ASN A 27 -7.04 -4.78 -1.49
N PHE A 28 -7.82 -5.86 -1.47
CA PHE A 28 -8.40 -6.45 -2.67
C PHE A 28 -9.85 -6.03 -2.83
N TRP A 29 -10.20 -5.60 -4.03
CA TRP A 29 -11.50 -5.05 -4.37
C TRP A 29 -12.22 -5.95 -5.36
N GLN A 30 -13.41 -6.40 -4.97
CA GLN A 30 -14.30 -7.19 -5.82
C GLN A 30 -15.55 -6.37 -6.15
N SER A 31 -15.87 -6.26 -7.45
CA SER A 31 -17.10 -5.62 -7.88
C SER A 31 -18.30 -6.51 -7.54
N THR A 32 -19.34 -5.90 -6.97
CA THR A 32 -20.61 -6.57 -6.69
C THR A 32 -21.62 -6.26 -7.79
N ALA A 33 -22.65 -7.10 -7.95
CA ALA A 33 -23.67 -6.96 -8.98
C ALA A 33 -24.44 -5.61 -8.94
N GLY A 34 -24.40 -4.89 -7.81
CA GLY A 34 -25.02 -3.57 -7.64
C GLY A 34 -24.09 -2.37 -7.90
N GLY A 35 -22.87 -2.59 -8.40
CA GLY A 35 -21.89 -1.53 -8.64
C GLY A 35 -21.14 -1.04 -7.39
N ALA A 36 -21.41 -1.63 -6.23
CA ALA A 36 -20.60 -1.42 -5.01
C ALA A 36 -19.35 -2.30 -5.02
N TRP A 37 -18.37 -1.95 -4.18
CA TRP A 37 -17.13 -2.71 -3.99
C TRP A 37 -17.14 -3.44 -2.65
N SER A 38 -16.75 -4.72 -2.67
CA SER A 38 -16.41 -5.51 -1.48
C SER A 38 -14.90 -5.45 -1.26
N LEU A 39 -14.48 -5.41 0.01
CA LEU A 39 -13.09 -5.25 0.44
C LEU A 39 -12.64 -6.46 1.24
N ASP A 40 -11.56 -7.08 0.81
CA ASP A 40 -10.73 -7.95 1.64
C ASP A 40 -9.42 -7.22 1.94
N ALA A 41 -9.18 -6.87 3.20
CA ALA A 41 -8.02 -6.10 3.63
C ALA A 41 -7.07 -6.94 4.48
N PHE A 42 -5.77 -6.80 4.20
CA PHE A 42 -4.69 -7.54 4.86
C PHE A 42 -3.61 -6.57 5.33
N ALA A 43 -2.94 -6.91 6.44
CA ALA A 43 -1.68 -6.31 6.86
C ALA A 43 -0.61 -7.40 6.78
N LEU A 44 0.45 -7.14 6.01
CA LEU A 44 1.60 -8.01 5.84
C LEU A 44 2.75 -7.44 6.66
N ALA A 45 3.12 -8.14 7.72
CA ALA A 45 4.27 -7.83 8.56
C ALA A 45 5.44 -8.76 8.22
N ASP A 46 6.65 -8.37 8.61
CA ASP A 46 7.87 -9.20 8.50
C ASP A 46 8.21 -9.64 7.08
N ALA A 47 7.74 -8.91 6.07
CA ALA A 47 8.19 -9.10 4.69
C ALA A 47 9.65 -8.68 4.57
N GLU A 48 10.50 -9.52 3.97
CA GLU A 48 11.93 -9.24 3.79
C GLU A 48 12.14 -7.97 2.95
N ASN A 49 11.26 -7.77 1.97
CA ASN A 49 11.23 -6.60 1.12
C ASN A 49 9.91 -6.55 0.35
N ILE A 50 9.69 -5.41 -0.29
CA ILE A 50 8.53 -5.14 -1.14
C ILE A 50 8.38 -6.12 -2.32
N ASN A 51 9.42 -6.80 -2.82
CA ASN A 51 9.22 -7.82 -3.86
C ASN A 51 8.46 -9.05 -3.32
N GLU A 52 8.67 -9.40 -2.05
CA GLU A 52 7.90 -10.47 -1.40
C GLU A 52 6.42 -10.11 -1.30
N VAL A 53 6.13 -8.87 -0.93
CA VAL A 53 4.76 -8.32 -0.91
C VAL A 53 4.12 -8.38 -2.29
N LEU A 54 4.83 -7.97 -3.34
CA LEU A 54 4.31 -7.99 -4.70
C LEU A 54 4.04 -9.42 -5.19
N ARG A 55 4.93 -10.37 -4.90
CA ARG A 55 4.70 -11.79 -5.18
C ARG A 55 3.44 -12.30 -4.46
N TRP A 56 3.29 -11.99 -3.17
CA TRP A 56 2.11 -12.36 -2.42
C TRP A 56 0.83 -11.77 -3.02
N VAL A 57 0.87 -10.50 -3.43
CA VAL A 57 -0.25 -9.83 -4.11
C VAL A 57 -0.60 -10.56 -5.41
N ASP A 58 0.38 -10.90 -6.24
CA ASP A 58 0.13 -11.62 -7.51
C ASP A 58 -0.53 -12.98 -7.29
N GLU A 59 -0.09 -13.71 -6.26
CA GLU A 59 -0.64 -15.03 -5.90
C GLU A 59 -2.07 -14.94 -5.33
N HIS A 60 -2.41 -13.85 -4.63
CA HIS A 60 -3.69 -13.72 -3.89
C HIS A 60 -4.72 -12.81 -4.57
N ALA A 61 -4.30 -11.99 -5.53
CA ALA A 61 -5.18 -11.07 -6.24
C ALA A 61 -6.32 -11.82 -6.94
N GLY A 62 -6.01 -12.96 -7.59
CA GLY A 62 -7.03 -13.74 -8.30
C GLY A 62 -7.76 -12.92 -9.38
N GLY A 63 -7.08 -11.95 -10.00
CA GLY A 63 -7.66 -11.03 -10.99
C GLY A 63 -8.44 -9.84 -10.40
N ARG A 64 -8.52 -9.72 -9.08
CA ARG A 64 -9.15 -8.58 -8.40
C ARG A 64 -8.32 -7.31 -8.55
N ARG A 65 -9.00 -6.16 -8.50
CA ARG A 65 -8.30 -4.88 -8.34
C ARG A 65 -7.68 -4.85 -6.95
N PHE A 66 -6.53 -4.20 -6.82
CA PHE A 66 -5.86 -4.10 -5.54
C PHE A 66 -5.20 -2.74 -5.34
N GLU A 67 -4.87 -2.47 -4.08
CA GLU A 67 -4.00 -1.39 -3.65
C GLU A 67 -2.99 -1.93 -2.63
N VAL A 68 -1.75 -1.46 -2.73
CA VAL A 68 -0.67 -1.75 -1.77
C VAL A 68 -0.21 -0.44 -1.15
N PHE A 69 -0.09 -0.43 0.18
CA PHE A 69 0.37 0.69 0.96
C PHE A 69 1.49 0.27 1.92
N ALA A 70 2.38 1.19 2.26
CA ALA A 70 3.20 1.09 3.47
C ALA A 70 2.51 1.85 4.62
N GLU A 71 2.51 1.27 5.82
CA GLU A 71 2.12 1.99 7.04
C GLU A 71 3.22 2.98 7.43
N MET A 72 2.85 4.23 7.74
CA MET A 72 3.79 5.28 8.17
C MET A 72 4.39 4.98 9.55
N HIS A 73 3.61 4.31 10.40
CA HIS A 73 4.00 3.87 11.73
C HIS A 73 3.57 2.43 11.93
N GLN A 74 4.45 1.59 12.48
CA GLN A 74 4.08 0.24 12.88
C GLN A 74 3.04 0.29 14.00
N GLU A 75 1.90 -0.36 13.78
CA GLU A 75 0.96 -0.66 14.85
C GLU A 75 1.12 -2.10 15.34
N PRO A 76 1.02 -2.38 16.66
CA PRO A 76 1.02 -3.73 17.18
C PRO A 76 -0.05 -4.60 16.52
N GLU A 77 0.18 -5.91 16.51
CA GLU A 77 -0.87 -6.86 16.16
C GLU A 77 -2.03 -6.74 17.17
N GLY A 78 -3.26 -6.72 16.66
CA GLY A 78 -4.46 -6.50 17.45
C GLY A 78 -5.66 -7.24 16.88
N SER A 79 -6.78 -7.18 17.60
CA SER A 79 -8.04 -7.80 17.16
C SER A 79 -8.48 -7.30 15.79
N PHE A 80 -8.95 -8.21 14.93
CA PHE A 80 -9.56 -7.88 13.65
C PHE A 80 -10.75 -6.90 13.76
N GLN A 81 -11.40 -6.85 14.93
CA GLN A 81 -12.51 -5.93 15.18
C GLN A 81 -12.07 -4.48 15.45
N THR A 82 -10.77 -4.26 15.67
CA THR A 82 -10.21 -2.93 15.92
C THR A 82 -9.45 -2.48 14.67
N PRO A 83 -9.89 -1.40 14.00
CA PRO A 83 -9.22 -0.93 12.79
C PRO A 83 -7.82 -0.38 13.11
N ARG A 84 -6.86 -0.71 12.25
CA ARG A 84 -5.54 -0.07 12.18
C ARG A 84 -5.69 1.39 11.73
N LYS A 85 -4.99 2.32 12.37
CA LYS A 85 -5.14 3.78 12.23
C LYS A 85 -3.91 4.50 11.67
N SER A 86 -2.83 3.78 11.39
CA SER A 86 -1.60 4.31 10.83
C SER A 86 -1.89 5.02 9.51
N GLY A 87 -1.22 6.16 9.31
CA GLY A 87 -1.22 6.82 8.00
C GLY A 87 -0.65 5.89 6.93
N LEU A 88 -1.11 6.05 5.69
CA LEU A 88 -0.76 5.14 4.60
C LEU A 88 -0.09 5.89 3.45
N VAL A 89 0.99 5.30 2.94
CA VAL A 89 1.64 5.72 1.70
C VAL A 89 1.27 4.72 0.61
N ARG A 90 0.48 5.13 -0.40
CA ARG A 90 0.11 4.25 -1.53
C ARG A 90 1.34 3.99 -2.40
N LEU A 91 1.70 2.73 -2.52
CA LEU A 91 2.83 2.27 -3.33
C LEU A 91 2.39 1.82 -4.72
N LEU A 92 1.29 1.08 -4.80
CA LEU A 92 0.82 0.47 -6.04
C LEU A 92 -0.71 0.33 -6.05
N GLY A 93 -1.28 0.31 -7.26
CA GLY A 93 -2.68 -0.02 -7.50
C GLY A 93 -3.55 1.21 -7.70
N ALA A 94 -4.86 1.00 -7.74
CA ALA A 94 -5.82 2.04 -8.06
C ALA A 94 -6.97 2.07 -7.07
N ASP A 95 -7.39 3.27 -6.69
CA ASP A 95 -8.65 3.45 -5.97
C ASP A 95 -9.78 2.88 -6.83
N PRO A 96 -10.60 1.95 -6.31
CA PRO A 96 -11.64 1.30 -7.11
C PRO A 96 -12.73 2.27 -7.60
N ASN A 97 -12.91 3.43 -6.94
CA ASN A 97 -13.92 4.43 -7.27
C ASN A 97 -13.46 5.40 -8.36
N THR A 98 -12.18 5.78 -8.36
CA THR A 98 -11.64 6.73 -9.36
C THR A 98 -10.95 6.02 -10.52
N GLY A 99 -10.47 4.80 -10.30
CA GLY A 99 -9.64 4.06 -11.25
C GLY A 99 -8.27 4.68 -11.48
N GLU A 100 -7.89 5.70 -10.70
CA GLU A 100 -6.60 6.38 -10.82
C GLU A 100 -5.50 5.46 -10.28
N ALA A 101 -4.76 4.86 -11.21
CA ALA A 101 -3.63 4.01 -10.89
C ALA A 101 -2.44 4.85 -10.44
N VAL A 102 -1.88 4.47 -9.30
CA VAL A 102 -0.61 4.99 -8.80
C VAL A 102 0.40 3.85 -8.85
N ALA A 103 1.59 4.14 -9.36
CA ALA A 103 2.77 3.33 -9.19
C ALA A 103 3.87 4.26 -8.66
N PHE A 104 4.28 4.05 -7.41
CA PHE A 104 5.37 4.81 -6.80
C PHE A 104 6.68 4.09 -7.08
N GLY A 105 7.40 4.59 -8.09
CA GLY A 105 8.73 4.10 -8.47
C GLY A 105 8.73 2.84 -9.33
N VAL A 106 9.60 2.81 -10.34
CA VAL A 106 10.03 1.54 -10.94
C VAL A 106 11.07 0.97 -9.99
N MET A 107 10.75 -0.10 -9.28
CA MET A 107 11.75 -0.78 -8.48
C MET A 107 12.68 -1.53 -9.42
N ILE A 108 13.92 -1.06 -9.50
CA ILE A 108 14.98 -1.73 -10.23
C ILE A 108 15.48 -2.84 -9.31
N LYS A 109 15.37 -4.08 -9.78
CA LYS A 109 15.96 -5.25 -9.16
C LYS A 109 17.39 -5.34 -9.67
N ASP A 110 18.36 -5.31 -8.76
CA ASP A 110 19.76 -5.62 -9.08
C ASP A 110 19.93 -7.13 -9.38
#